data_AF-A0A511AVR8-F1
#
_entry.id   AF-A0A511AVR8-F1
#
_cell.length_a   1.000
_cell.length_b   1.000
_cell.length_c   1.000
_cell.angle_alpha   90.00
_cell.angle_beta   90.00
_cell.angle_gamma   90.00
#
_symmetry.space_group_name_H-M   'P 1'
#
loop_
_entity.id
_entity.type
_entity.pdbx_description
1 polymer ?
#
loop_
_entity_poly.entity_id
_entity_poly.type
_entity_poly.pdbx_seq_one_letter_code
_entity_poly.pdbx_strand_id
1 'polypeptide(L)'
;MTKSWRDHGGTKAKLTKIAPHPPLLKRGEASHIIPVMSSYAIFPHVPEHLAPSSVWQTTVSGQPPQEPDSDKPQFPEDDDLQASVVVRPKPKTRKPSMYKVLMLNDDYTPMEFVVHVLERFFSKTRDEATTVMLHVHQRGVGVCGVFTYEVAESKVTQVMDLARQNQHPLQCTIEKD
;
A
#
# COMPACT_ATOMS: atom_id res chain seq x y z
N MET A 1 -73.69 6.71 46.28
CA MET A 1 -72.80 6.78 47.45
C MET A 1 -71.51 6.01 47.13
N THR A 2 -70.61 6.55 46.29
CA THR A 2 -69.43 7.37 46.63
C THR A 2 -68.44 6.70 47.61
N LYS A 3 -67.42 6.02 47.07
CA LYS A 3 -66.14 5.77 47.74
C LYS A 3 -65.10 6.55 46.93
N SER A 4 -64.95 7.87 47.17
CA SER A 4 -64.02 8.48 48.14
C SER A 4 -62.59 7.94 48.00
N TRP A 5 -61.85 8.55 47.07
CA TRP A 5 -60.40 8.50 46.96
C TRP A 5 -59.78 9.39 48.05
N ARG A 6 -58.74 8.91 48.72
CA ARG A 6 -57.88 9.72 49.58
C ARG A 6 -56.48 9.13 49.58
N ASP A 7 -55.58 9.73 48.79
CA ASP A 7 -54.14 9.66 49.02
C ASP A 7 -53.64 11.07 49.36
N HIS A 8 -53.16 11.21 50.59
CA HIS A 8 -52.38 12.35 51.06
C HIS A 8 -50.90 11.98 50.90
N GLY A 9 -50.16 12.76 50.13
CA GLY A 9 -48.72 12.56 49.99
C GLY A 9 -48.09 13.61 49.09
N GLY A 10 -48.15 14.87 49.53
CA GLY A 10 -47.58 16.00 48.81
C GLY A 10 -46.06 15.97 48.83
N THR A 11 -45.47 16.02 47.64
CA THR A 11 -44.16 16.64 47.41
C THR A 11 -44.29 17.58 46.22
N LYS A 12 -44.15 18.88 46.49
CA LYS A 12 -44.18 19.93 45.49
C LYS A 12 -42.98 19.80 44.56
N ALA A 13 -43.22 19.55 43.28
CA ALA A 13 -42.22 19.72 42.24
C ALA A 13 -41.94 21.23 42.07
N LYS A 14 -40.73 21.67 42.43
CA LYS A 14 -40.22 23.00 42.07
C LYS A 14 -39.73 22.96 40.62
N LEU A 15 -40.45 23.68 39.78
CA LEU A 15 -40.05 24.06 38.43
C LEU A 15 -39.07 25.23 38.51
N THR A 16 -37.82 25.04 38.10
CA THR A 16 -36.94 26.14 37.65
C THR A 16 -36.16 25.71 36.42
N LYS A 17 -36.54 26.30 35.28
CA LYS A 17 -35.77 26.43 34.04
C LYS A 17 -34.36 26.95 34.32
N ILE A 18 -33.39 26.52 33.51
CA ILE A 18 -32.42 27.32 32.71
C ILE A 18 -31.29 26.36 32.29
N ALA A 19 -31.34 25.88 31.06
CA ALA A 19 -30.11 25.60 30.31
C ALA A 19 -29.61 26.95 29.79
N PRO A 20 -28.28 27.20 29.75
CA PRO A 20 -27.65 26.99 28.45
C PRO A 20 -26.12 26.73 28.40
N HIS A 21 -25.73 26.22 27.22
CA HIS A 21 -24.43 26.28 26.52
C HIS A 21 -23.28 25.30 26.91
N PRO A 22 -22.70 24.60 25.91
CA PRO A 22 -21.45 23.85 26.06
C PRO A 22 -20.21 24.76 26.03
N PRO A 23 -19.11 24.40 26.72
CA PRO A 23 -17.86 25.16 26.66
C PRO A 23 -17.10 24.94 25.33
N LEU A 24 -17.00 26.06 24.61
CA LEU A 24 -15.91 26.58 23.76
C LEU A 24 -14.82 25.61 23.23
N LEU A 25 -14.91 25.43 21.91
CA LEU A 25 -13.87 25.01 20.97
C LEU A 25 -12.57 25.84 21.15
N LYS A 26 -11.45 25.20 21.51
CA LYS A 26 -10.13 25.85 21.47
C LYS A 26 -9.71 26.09 20.02
N ARG A 27 -9.49 27.37 19.70
CA ARG A 27 -8.86 27.91 18.48
C ARG A 27 -7.38 28.15 18.74
N GLY A 28 -6.55 27.95 17.70
CA GLY A 28 -5.13 28.31 17.62
C GLY A 28 -4.24 27.09 17.89
N GLU A 29 -3.43 26.60 16.97
CA GLU A 29 -2.48 27.37 16.15
C GLU A 29 -2.62 27.10 14.64
N ALA A 30 -2.76 28.19 13.88
CA ALA A 30 -2.51 28.22 12.45
C ALA A 30 -1.13 28.84 12.24
N SER A 31 -0.16 28.04 11.81
CA SER A 31 1.07 28.54 11.21
C SER A 31 1.02 28.25 9.72
N HIS A 32 0.73 29.32 8.99
CA HIS A 32 0.88 29.43 7.54
C HIS A 32 2.34 29.21 7.14
N ILE A 33 2.58 28.39 6.10
CA ILE A 33 3.55 28.71 5.05
C ILE A 33 3.16 28.02 3.72
N ILE A 34 2.53 28.83 2.86
CA ILE A 34 2.68 29.00 1.40
C ILE A 34 2.60 27.76 0.46
N PRO A 35 1.72 27.81 -0.56
CA PRO A 35 1.71 26.85 -1.66
C PRO A 35 2.73 27.26 -2.73
N VAL A 36 3.51 26.31 -3.23
CA VAL A 36 4.25 26.47 -4.50
C VAL A 36 3.94 25.29 -5.39
N MET A 37 2.97 25.50 -6.30
CA MET A 37 3.00 24.88 -7.61
C MET A 37 4.02 25.66 -8.44
N SER A 38 5.09 25.00 -8.90
CA SER A 38 5.93 25.55 -9.95
C SER A 38 6.36 24.42 -10.88
N SER A 39 5.68 24.38 -12.02
CA SER A 39 6.12 23.72 -13.24
C SER A 39 7.57 24.08 -13.54
N TYR A 40 8.40 23.12 -13.95
CA TYR A 40 9.29 23.26 -15.09
C TYR A 40 9.72 21.86 -15.56
N ALA A 41 9.22 21.47 -16.72
CA ALA A 41 9.83 20.47 -17.56
C ALA A 41 11.04 21.11 -18.27
N ILE A 42 12.23 20.54 -18.12
CA ILE A 42 13.38 20.79 -19.01
C ILE A 42 14.18 19.48 -19.15
N PHE A 43 13.89 18.71 -20.21
CA PHE A 43 14.90 18.07 -21.06
C PHE A 43 15.08 19.05 -22.24
N PRO A 44 16.30 19.36 -22.76
CA PRO A 44 17.21 18.35 -23.31
C PRO A 44 18.72 18.67 -23.15
N HIS A 45 19.59 17.66 -23.25
CA HIS A 45 20.87 17.83 -23.95
C HIS A 45 21.41 16.46 -24.38
N VAL A 46 21.44 16.26 -25.69
CA VAL A 46 22.14 15.19 -26.38
C VAL A 46 23.53 15.75 -26.73
N PRO A 47 24.63 15.09 -26.35
CA PRO A 47 25.87 15.21 -27.07
C PRO A 47 25.98 14.05 -28.06
N GLU A 48 25.71 14.40 -29.31
CA GLU A 48 26.18 13.73 -30.51
C GLU A 48 27.70 13.93 -30.61
N HIS A 49 28.49 12.85 -30.76
CA HIS A 49 29.69 12.90 -31.60
C HIS A 49 30.33 11.52 -31.84
N LEU A 50 30.28 11.14 -33.12
CA LEU A 50 31.35 10.55 -33.94
C LEU A 50 31.83 9.09 -33.74
N ALA A 51 31.36 8.29 -34.71
CA ALA A 51 32.15 7.49 -35.66
C ALA A 51 32.79 6.17 -35.21
N PRO A 52 33.23 5.28 -36.14
CA PRO A 52 32.78 5.04 -37.50
C PRO A 52 32.39 3.57 -37.76
N SER A 53 31.69 3.41 -38.88
CA SER A 53 31.56 2.22 -39.71
C SER A 53 32.85 1.38 -39.76
N SER A 54 32.79 0.13 -39.28
CA SER A 54 33.69 -0.94 -39.72
C SER A 54 32.97 -1.64 -40.88
N VAL A 55 33.26 -1.32 -42.14
CA VAL A 55 34.40 -1.85 -42.93
C VAL A 55 34.50 -3.36 -42.78
N TRP A 56 33.82 -4.07 -43.67
CA TRP A 56 34.06 -5.50 -43.91
C TRP A 56 34.83 -5.53 -45.23
N GLN A 57 36.16 -5.55 -45.15
CA GLN A 57 37.03 -5.72 -46.31
C GLN A 57 37.22 -7.22 -46.63
N THR A 58 36.78 -7.58 -47.83
CA THR A 58 37.38 -8.41 -48.89
C THR A 58 38.54 -9.37 -48.55
N THR A 59 38.39 -10.64 -48.93
CA THR A 59 39.33 -11.52 -49.68
C THR A 59 38.55 -12.84 -49.97
N VAL A 60 38.28 -13.28 -51.21
CA VAL A 60 39.22 -13.95 -52.12
C VAL A 60 38.58 -14.15 -53.53
N SER A 61 39.36 -13.81 -54.56
CA SER A 61 39.52 -14.38 -55.91
C SER A 61 38.34 -14.98 -56.71
N GLY A 62 38.11 -14.44 -57.92
CA GLY A 62 37.57 -15.17 -59.10
C GLY A 62 36.54 -14.40 -59.94
N GLN A 63 36.80 -14.22 -61.24
CA GLN A 63 35.91 -13.61 -62.25
C GLN A 63 36.03 -14.41 -63.57
N PRO A 64 35.10 -14.37 -64.56
CA PRO A 64 33.61 -14.29 -64.61
C PRO A 64 33.00 -15.52 -65.38
N PRO A 65 31.71 -15.53 -65.75
CA PRO A 65 31.30 -14.94 -67.04
C PRO A 65 30.05 -14.03 -66.95
N GLN A 66 30.02 -13.02 -67.83
CA GLN A 66 28.84 -12.24 -68.17
C GLN A 66 27.88 -13.09 -69.01
N GLU A 67 26.58 -12.75 -69.00
CA GLU A 67 25.60 -12.66 -70.12
C GLU A 67 24.18 -12.48 -69.52
N PRO A 68 23.15 -12.03 -70.27
CA PRO A 68 23.05 -10.77 -70.99
C PRO A 68 21.80 -9.95 -70.57
N ASP A 69 21.74 -8.73 -71.09
CA ASP A 69 20.66 -7.74 -71.04
C ASP A 69 19.25 -8.31 -71.35
N SER A 70 18.25 -8.01 -70.52
CA SER A 70 16.83 -8.28 -70.81
C SER A 70 15.90 -7.47 -69.90
N ASP A 71 15.48 -6.33 -70.45
CA ASP A 71 14.14 -5.75 -70.52
C ASP A 71 13.18 -5.73 -69.29
N LYS A 72 12.54 -4.57 -69.16
CA LYS A 72 11.60 -4.09 -68.12
C LYS A 72 10.34 -4.98 -68.01
N PRO A 73 9.60 -4.97 -66.88
CA PRO A 73 8.52 -3.97 -66.78
C PRO A 73 8.32 -3.35 -65.40
N GLN A 74 7.86 -2.10 -65.45
CA GLN A 74 7.48 -1.23 -64.35
C GLN A 74 6.07 -1.60 -63.86
N PHE A 75 5.92 -1.89 -62.58
CA PHE A 75 4.61 -1.98 -61.93
C PHE A 75 4.37 -0.73 -61.06
N PRO A 76 3.15 -0.20 -61.02
CA PRO A 76 2.85 1.12 -60.46
C PRO A 76 2.80 1.11 -58.94
N GLU A 77 2.97 2.30 -58.38
CA GLU A 77 2.84 2.62 -56.96
C GLU A 77 1.40 2.36 -56.47
N ASP A 78 1.26 1.52 -55.45
CA ASP A 78 0.08 1.49 -54.59
C ASP A 78 0.45 2.16 -53.27
N ASP A 79 0.01 3.42 -53.14
CA ASP A 79 -0.09 4.18 -51.89
C ASP A 79 -1.29 3.63 -51.11
N ASP A 80 -1.05 2.87 -50.03
CA ASP A 80 -2.10 2.61 -49.03
C ASP A 80 -1.51 2.42 -47.62
N LEU A 81 -1.55 3.52 -46.86
CA LEU A 81 -1.80 3.58 -45.42
C LEU A 81 -0.82 2.85 -44.48
N GLN A 82 0.35 3.45 -44.24
CA GLN A 82 1.07 3.25 -42.97
C GLN A 82 0.29 3.88 -41.80
N ALA A 83 -0.63 3.12 -41.22
CA ALA A 83 -1.18 3.42 -39.91
C ALA A 83 -0.09 3.26 -38.85
N SER A 84 0.61 4.35 -38.53
CA SER A 84 1.57 4.40 -37.43
C SER A 84 0.85 4.15 -36.10
N VAL A 85 0.98 2.94 -35.56
CA VAL A 85 0.46 2.59 -34.23
C VAL A 85 1.29 3.35 -33.19
N VAL A 86 0.75 4.47 -32.70
CA VAL A 86 1.33 5.20 -31.57
C VAL A 86 1.11 4.39 -30.30
N VAL A 87 2.14 3.65 -29.89
CA VAL A 87 2.16 2.92 -28.62
C VAL A 87 2.22 3.95 -27.48
N ARG A 88 1.09 4.22 -26.84
CA ARG A 88 1.03 5.07 -25.65
C ARG A 88 1.91 4.45 -24.56
N PRO A 89 2.81 5.22 -23.92
CA PRO A 89 3.67 4.68 -22.87
C PRO A 89 2.81 4.14 -21.72
N LYS A 90 3.02 2.86 -21.37
CA LYS A 90 2.34 2.22 -20.24
C LYS A 90 2.70 2.98 -18.95
N PRO A 91 1.70 3.38 -18.13
CA PRO A 91 1.97 4.05 -16.86
C PRO A 91 2.82 3.14 -15.98
N LYS A 92 3.96 3.66 -15.50
CA LYS A 92 4.84 2.93 -14.57
C LYS A 92 4.14 2.86 -13.21
N THR A 93 3.56 1.72 -12.87
CA THR A 93 3.01 1.50 -11.53
C THR A 93 4.15 1.39 -10.52
N ARG A 94 4.12 2.20 -9.47
CA ARG A 94 5.10 2.12 -8.37
C ARG A 94 4.78 0.87 -7.54
N LYS A 95 5.78 0.03 -7.28
CA LYS A 95 5.63 -1.12 -6.37
C LYS A 95 5.18 -0.60 -4.98
N PRO A 96 4.19 -1.23 -4.34
CA PRO A 96 3.74 -0.81 -3.01
C PRO A 96 4.87 -0.96 -1.99
N SER A 97 4.93 -0.04 -1.02
CA SER A 97 5.82 -0.15 0.13
C SER A 97 5.43 -1.36 0.98
N MET A 98 6.44 -2.06 1.50
CA MET A 98 6.26 -3.20 2.39
C MET A 98 6.35 -2.74 3.85
N TYR A 99 5.66 -3.47 4.72
CA TYR A 99 5.52 -3.17 6.14
C TYR A 99 5.65 -4.45 6.95
N LYS A 100 6.41 -4.38 8.03
CA LYS A 100 6.52 -5.44 9.04
C LYS A 100 5.32 -5.35 9.99
N VAL A 101 4.68 -6.48 10.26
CA VAL A 101 3.75 -6.63 11.39
C VAL A 101 4.53 -7.18 12.56
N LEU A 102 4.51 -6.46 13.67
CA LEU A 102 5.22 -6.78 14.89
C LEU A 102 4.24 -7.16 15.99
N MET A 103 4.60 -8.13 16.81
CA MET A 103 3.88 -8.50 18.02
C MET A 103 4.74 -8.18 19.23
N LEU A 104 4.13 -7.62 20.27
CA LEU A 104 4.79 -7.20 21.49
C LEU A 104 4.49 -8.17 22.64
N ASN A 105 5.49 -8.41 23.47
CA ASN A 105 5.35 -9.26 24.65
C ASN A 105 4.52 -8.58 25.74
N ASP A 106 3.81 -9.40 26.50
CA ASP A 106 3.10 -9.04 27.71
C ASP A 106 3.06 -10.24 28.66
N ASP A 107 2.74 -10.01 29.94
CA ASP A 107 2.79 -11.05 30.97
C ASP A 107 1.49 -11.87 31.13
N TYR A 108 0.44 -11.56 30.36
CA TYR A 108 -0.92 -12.09 30.58
C TYR A 108 -1.47 -12.91 29.42
N THR A 109 -0.94 -12.74 28.21
CA THR A 109 -1.35 -13.51 27.04
C THR A 109 -0.69 -14.90 27.05
N PRO A 110 -1.47 -16.00 27.04
CA PRO A 110 -0.91 -17.36 27.01
C PRO A 110 -0.07 -17.63 25.75
N MET A 111 1.04 -18.37 25.90
CA MET A 111 1.90 -18.76 24.78
C MET A 111 1.12 -19.49 23.66
N GLU A 112 0.21 -20.39 24.02
CA GLU A 112 -0.63 -21.10 23.05
C GLU A 112 -1.57 -20.18 22.28
N PHE A 113 -2.04 -19.10 22.90
CA PHE A 113 -2.85 -18.11 22.20
C PHE A 113 -2.03 -17.39 21.13
N VAL A 114 -0.79 -17.02 21.44
CA VAL A 114 0.14 -16.40 20.48
C VAL A 114 0.41 -17.32 19.30
N VAL A 115 0.66 -18.60 19.55
CA VAL A 115 0.85 -19.59 18.49
C VAL A 115 -0.41 -19.68 17.62
N HIS A 116 -1.59 -19.81 18.23
CA HIS A 116 -2.85 -19.88 17.48
C HIS A 116 -3.06 -18.67 16.56
N VAL A 117 -2.73 -17.47 17.05
CA VAL A 117 -2.77 -16.22 16.27
C VAL A 117 -1.83 -16.28 15.07
N LEU A 118 -0.60 -16.74 15.27
CA LEU A 118 0.43 -16.86 14.23
C LEU A 118 0.03 -17.87 13.14
N GLU A 119 -0.53 -19.01 13.52
CA GLU A 119 -1.04 -20.01 12.58
C GLU A 119 -2.23 -19.46 11.79
N ARG A 120 -3.21 -18.89 12.49
CA ARG A 120 -4.50 -18.49 11.88
C ARG A 120 -4.38 -17.28 10.96
N PHE A 121 -3.66 -16.23 11.37
CA PHE A 121 -3.65 -14.97 10.63
C PHE A 121 -2.37 -14.73 9.83
N PHE A 122 -1.28 -15.38 10.18
CA PHE A 122 0.01 -15.21 9.48
C PHE A 122 0.43 -16.44 8.69
N SER A 123 -0.40 -17.49 8.67
CA SER A 123 -0.16 -18.73 7.91
C SER A 123 1.18 -19.36 8.26
N LYS A 124 1.60 -19.22 9.52
CA LYS A 124 2.80 -19.88 10.04
C LYS A 124 2.50 -21.33 10.34
N THR A 125 3.45 -22.20 10.07
CA THR A 125 3.42 -23.56 10.61
C THR A 125 3.60 -23.53 12.12
N ARG A 126 3.20 -24.61 12.83
CA ARG A 126 3.34 -24.69 14.29
C ARG A 126 4.77 -24.41 14.77
N ASP A 127 5.77 -24.93 14.06
CA ASP A 127 7.18 -24.78 14.42
C ASP A 127 7.66 -23.34 14.24
N GLU A 128 7.30 -22.71 13.11
CA GLU A 128 7.60 -21.29 12.89
C GLU A 128 6.87 -20.39 13.89
N ALA A 129 5.60 -20.67 14.17
CA ALA A 129 4.80 -19.93 15.15
C ALA A 129 5.41 -20.03 16.55
N THR A 130 5.86 -21.22 16.95
CA THR A 130 6.53 -21.44 18.23
C THR A 130 7.84 -20.66 18.31
N THR A 131 8.62 -20.65 17.23
CA THR A 131 9.88 -19.90 17.15
C THR A 131 9.64 -18.40 17.29
N VAL A 132 8.66 -17.84 16.58
CA VAL A 132 8.30 -16.42 16.68
C VAL A 132 7.75 -16.09 18.06
N MET A 133 6.87 -16.94 18.61
CA MET A 133 6.32 -16.76 19.95
C MET A 133 7.43 -16.69 21.02
N LEU A 134 8.39 -17.63 21.00
CA LEU A 134 9.53 -17.61 21.91
C LEU A 134 10.38 -16.36 21.73
N HIS A 135 10.54 -15.89 20.50
CA HIS A 135 11.26 -14.65 20.22
C HIS A 135 10.56 -13.43 20.84
N VAL A 136 9.23 -13.32 20.69
CA VAL A 136 8.43 -12.28 21.34
C VAL A 136 8.62 -12.36 22.85
N HIS A 137 8.42 -13.53 23.44
CA HIS A 137 8.50 -13.73 24.89
C HIS A 137 9.87 -13.35 25.48
N GLN A 138 10.96 -13.73 24.81
CA GLN A 138 12.32 -13.53 25.32
C GLN A 138 12.89 -12.15 25.01
N ARG A 139 12.47 -11.52 23.91
CA ARG A 139 13.08 -10.28 23.39
C ARG A 139 12.13 -9.08 23.43
N GLY A 140 10.88 -9.27 23.83
CA GLY A 140 9.87 -8.21 23.95
C GLY A 140 9.12 -7.90 22.65
N VAL A 141 9.67 -8.25 21.49
CA VAL A 141 9.06 -8.00 20.17
C VAL A 141 9.45 -9.08 19.19
N GLY A 142 8.57 -9.44 18.26
CA GLY A 142 8.85 -10.38 17.18
C GLY A 142 8.13 -10.01 15.88
N VAL A 143 8.72 -10.39 14.74
CA VAL A 143 8.14 -10.15 13.42
C VAL A 143 7.20 -11.30 13.05
N CYS A 144 5.92 -10.99 12.87
CA CYS A 144 4.91 -11.96 12.45
C CYS A 144 4.95 -12.21 10.94
N GLY A 145 5.20 -11.16 10.16
CA GLY A 145 5.31 -11.20 8.71
C GLY A 145 5.49 -9.82 8.07
N VAL A 146 5.69 -9.80 6.75
CA VAL A 146 5.88 -8.59 5.95
C VAL A 146 4.82 -8.53 4.85
N PHE A 147 4.08 -7.43 4.77
CA PHE A 147 2.92 -7.27 3.89
C PHE A 147 2.85 -5.87 3.29
N THR A 148 1.93 -5.65 2.35
CA THR A 148 1.52 -4.28 1.98
C THR A 148 0.76 -3.65 3.14
N TYR A 149 0.69 -2.31 3.16
CA TYR A 149 0.03 -1.57 4.26
C TYR A 149 -1.39 -2.06 4.56
N GLU A 150 -2.25 -2.14 3.54
CA GLU A 150 -3.67 -2.53 3.70
C GLU A 150 -3.83 -3.95 4.27
N VAL A 151 -2.97 -4.88 3.84
CA VAL A 151 -2.96 -6.26 4.35
C VAL A 151 -2.45 -6.29 5.79
N ALA A 152 -1.40 -5.53 6.11
CA ALA A 152 -0.87 -5.42 7.46
C ALA A 152 -1.93 -4.84 8.43
N GLU A 153 -2.58 -3.74 8.07
CA GLU A 153 -3.63 -3.08 8.87
C GLU A 153 -4.81 -4.01 9.15
N SER A 154 -5.27 -4.71 8.11
CA SER A 154 -6.34 -5.68 8.22
C SER A 154 -5.96 -6.84 9.16
N LYS A 155 -4.74 -7.38 9.05
CA LYS A 155 -4.27 -8.46 9.91
C LYS A 155 -4.11 -8.02 11.36
N VAL A 156 -3.51 -6.84 11.60
CA VAL A 156 -3.39 -6.29 12.97
C VAL A 156 -4.75 -6.13 13.61
N THR A 157 -5.72 -5.55 12.89
CA THR A 157 -7.09 -5.38 13.41
C THR A 157 -7.72 -6.72 13.81
N GLN A 158 -7.64 -7.74 12.94
CA GLN A 158 -8.16 -9.09 13.23
C GLN A 158 -7.53 -9.72 14.47
N VAL A 159 -6.21 -9.57 14.65
CA VAL A 159 -5.48 -10.11 15.81
C VAL A 159 -5.92 -9.39 17.09
N MET A 160 -5.96 -8.06 17.06
CA MET A 160 -6.35 -7.25 18.22
C MET A 160 -7.79 -7.54 18.64
N ASP A 161 -8.70 -7.73 17.68
CA ASP A 161 -10.09 -8.07 17.98
C ASP A 161 -10.24 -9.46 18.58
N LEU A 162 -9.51 -10.46 18.06
CA LEU A 162 -9.50 -11.80 18.66
C LEU A 162 -8.91 -11.77 20.08
N ALA A 163 -7.83 -11.03 20.30
CA ALA A 163 -7.21 -10.87 21.61
C ALA A 163 -8.19 -10.24 22.62
N ARG A 164 -8.88 -9.16 22.24
CA ARG A 164 -9.91 -8.52 23.09
C ARG A 164 -11.07 -9.46 23.41
N GLN A 165 -11.57 -10.21 22.42
CA GLN A 165 -12.65 -11.18 22.62
C GLN A 165 -12.27 -12.28 23.62
N ASN A 166 -10.99 -12.65 23.66
CA ASN A 166 -10.44 -13.65 24.60
C ASN A 166 -9.82 -13.01 25.86
N GLN A 167 -10.03 -11.71 26.08
CA GLN A 167 -9.57 -10.97 27.26
C GLN A 167 -8.03 -10.98 27.44
N HIS A 168 -7.29 -10.99 26.33
CA HIS A 168 -5.84 -10.88 26.34
C HIS A 168 -5.38 -9.46 25.96
N PRO A 169 -4.38 -8.89 26.64
CA PRO A 169 -3.88 -7.53 26.34
C PRO A 169 -2.89 -7.50 25.16
N LEU A 170 -2.74 -8.59 24.41
CA LEU A 170 -1.81 -8.74 23.29
C LEU A 170 -1.84 -7.55 22.34
N GLN A 171 -0.66 -7.05 21.99
CA GLN A 171 -0.50 -5.91 21.07
C GLN A 171 0.22 -6.31 19.78
N CYS A 172 -0.28 -5.75 18.67
CA CYS A 172 0.34 -5.83 17.35
C CYS A 172 0.46 -4.43 16.73
N THR A 173 1.59 -4.15 16.08
CA THR A 173 1.88 -2.87 15.42
C THR A 173 2.44 -3.08 14.02
N ILE A 174 2.51 -1.98 13.25
CA ILE A 174 3.01 -1.98 11.87
C ILE A 174 4.18 -1.01 11.78
N GLU A 175 5.30 -1.47 11.22
CA GLU A 175 6.48 -0.65 10.95
C GLU A 175 6.80 -0.70 9.45
N LYS A 176 7.31 0.40 8.89
CA LYS A 176 7.78 0.41 7.51
C LYS A 176 9.05 -0.44 7.39
N ASP A 177 9.09 -1.34 6.42
CA ASP A 177 10.24 -2.22 6.19
C ASP A 177 11.48 -1.48 5.66
#